data_AF-A0A094FIE1-F1
#
_entry.id   AF-A0A094FIE1-F1
#
_cell.length_a   1.000
_cell.length_b   1.000
_cell.length_c   1.000
_cell.angle_alpha   90.00
_cell.angle_beta   90.00
_cell.angle_gamma   90.00
#
_symmetry.space_group_name_H-M   'P 1'
#
loop_
_entity.id
_entity.type
_entity.pdbx_description
1 polymer ?
#
loop_
_entity_poly.entity_id
_entity_poly.type
_entity_poly.pdbx_seq_one_letter_code
_entity_poly.pdbx_strand_id
1 'polypeptide(L)'
;MRALDVLLAAFSLLPAAQALSPAEWRSQSIYQVVTDRFAHANGSTTVHCDLTKQDYCGGSWKGIVNKLDYIQDMGFTAVWISPVVENILNKTADGAAYHGYWANDIYQLNAHFGTVDDLKNLSDELHARGMYLMVDVVTNHMAYAGAPENIDYSTLHPFNKESFYHPHCPIDYTSQSSTEICWAGSNAGTGFVSLPDLRTEDDDVQAEFDKWIGQLVANYTIDGLRIDSAGSVNQGFYPSFQAAAGGMHILAEVFSGDPPTLCSYLEFVSGAMNYPSYYWITSSFQGGPLSALVQGLKEMNASCTDTTLLGSFMENHDLPRFPFETTDVSLDMNAIAYTMLTDGIPVIYNGQEQGFGGGLPPLSREALWFSGYKTTGILYTHIKQLNQARSRAIAVDKDWVKERISVSQPDPQTLLMRKGKAGKQMVSLFTNRGAGGEEVMTLLSADTGFTANLDVIEVLNCIDAKTDGSGNLGVGIDNGEPLVFFPAANLKGSGICTKLTGPSTVVSTTRKAVPTRTSAGAGLGSEATATGTGSSDDSATGTEEGSPSVSNSAANSISASGPLRVFGILSRLLRF
;
A
#
# COMPACT_ATOMS: atom_id res chain seq x y z
N MET A 1 -33.74 -62.19 18.73
CA MET A 1 -32.81 -61.22 19.34
C MET A 1 -31.81 -60.78 18.29
N ARG A 2 -31.53 -59.47 18.28
CA ARG A 2 -30.51 -58.72 17.49
C ARG A 2 -30.95 -58.23 16.12
N ALA A 3 -31.55 -57.03 16.16
CA ALA A 3 -31.44 -56.03 15.10
C ALA A 3 -29.97 -55.68 14.88
N LEU A 4 -29.56 -55.54 13.62
CA LEU A 4 -28.24 -55.07 13.23
C LEU A 4 -28.45 -53.69 12.59
N ASP A 5 -28.21 -52.65 13.39
CA ASP A 5 -28.17 -51.27 12.92
C ASP A 5 -26.94 -51.07 12.04
N VAL A 6 -27.16 -50.76 10.76
CA VAL A 6 -26.12 -50.25 9.87
C VAL A 6 -26.21 -48.72 9.91
N LEU A 7 -25.40 -48.10 10.77
CA LEU A 7 -25.11 -46.68 10.69
C LEU A 7 -24.17 -46.47 9.49
N LEU A 8 -24.70 -45.95 8.38
CA LEU A 8 -23.88 -45.29 7.37
C LEU A 8 -23.42 -43.95 7.97
N ALA A 9 -22.16 -43.88 8.38
CA ALA A 9 -21.52 -42.61 8.70
C ALA A 9 -21.39 -41.80 7.40
N ALA A 10 -22.23 -40.78 7.24
CA ALA A 10 -22.01 -39.73 6.26
C ALA A 10 -20.77 -38.94 6.72
N PHE A 11 -19.61 -39.25 6.16
CA PHE A 11 -18.46 -38.33 6.18
C PHE A 11 -18.88 -37.10 5.37
N SER A 12 -19.35 -36.07 6.05
CA SER A 12 -19.35 -34.72 5.52
C SER A 12 -17.88 -34.33 5.30
N LEU A 13 -17.41 -34.49 4.06
CA LEU A 13 -16.23 -33.78 3.57
C LEU A 13 -16.57 -32.29 3.67
N LEU A 14 -16.24 -31.68 4.81
CA LEU A 14 -16.03 -30.24 4.85
C LEU A 14 -15.00 -29.95 3.75
N PRO A 15 -15.26 -28.98 2.85
CA PRO A 15 -14.21 -28.54 1.95
C PRO A 15 -13.05 -28.14 2.85
N ALA A 16 -11.87 -28.73 2.65
CA ALA A 16 -10.66 -28.11 3.16
C ALA A 16 -10.72 -26.66 2.68
N ALA A 17 -10.71 -25.69 3.60
CA ALA A 17 -10.65 -24.28 3.24
C ALA A 17 -9.43 -24.14 2.33
N GLN A 18 -9.69 -24.01 1.02
CA GLN A 18 -8.61 -23.77 0.07
C GLN A 18 -8.20 -22.33 0.29
N ALA A 19 -6.94 -22.12 0.67
CA ALA A 19 -6.33 -20.80 0.69
C ALA A 19 -6.61 -20.10 -0.64
N LEU A 20 -6.86 -18.79 -0.59
CA LEU A 20 -7.21 -18.04 -1.79
C LEU A 20 -6.09 -18.12 -2.83
N SER A 21 -6.47 -18.45 -4.07
CA SER A 21 -5.57 -18.35 -5.21
C SER A 21 -5.18 -16.89 -5.48
N PRO A 22 -4.07 -16.62 -6.18
CA PRO A 22 -3.75 -15.26 -6.64
C PRO A 22 -4.92 -14.59 -7.37
N ALA A 23 -5.72 -15.36 -8.12
CA ALA A 23 -6.86 -14.81 -8.83
C ALA A 23 -7.97 -14.28 -7.92
N GLU A 24 -8.21 -14.94 -6.79
CA GLU A 24 -9.20 -14.52 -5.79
C GLU A 24 -8.67 -13.40 -4.90
N TRP A 25 -7.35 -13.30 -4.73
CA TRP A 25 -6.72 -12.19 -4.01
C TRP A 25 -6.93 -10.83 -4.69
N ARG A 26 -7.07 -10.78 -6.02
CA ARG A 26 -7.32 -9.52 -6.76
C ARG A 26 -8.54 -8.74 -6.25
N SER A 27 -9.58 -9.42 -5.76
CA SER A 27 -10.77 -8.74 -5.24
C SER A 27 -10.64 -8.26 -3.80
N GLN A 28 -9.57 -8.61 -3.10
CA GLN A 28 -9.44 -8.29 -1.68
C GLN A 28 -9.04 -6.82 -1.45
N SER A 29 -9.19 -6.38 -0.20
CA SER A 29 -8.74 -5.09 0.32
C SER A 29 -8.14 -5.37 1.70
N ILE A 30 -6.86 -5.03 1.88
CA ILE A 30 -6.03 -5.46 3.00
C ILE A 30 -5.91 -4.32 4.02
N TYR A 31 -6.12 -4.64 5.29
CA TYR A 31 -5.75 -3.80 6.42
C TYR A 31 -4.52 -4.38 7.11
N GLN A 32 -3.39 -3.68 7.02
CA GLN A 32 -2.14 -4.10 7.65
C GLN A 32 -2.11 -3.65 9.11
N VAL A 33 -1.72 -4.56 10.02
CA VAL A 33 -1.55 -4.27 11.44
C VAL A 33 -0.16 -4.65 11.93
N VAL A 34 0.44 -3.79 12.76
CA VAL A 34 1.50 -4.23 13.68
C VAL A 34 0.82 -4.83 14.91
N THR A 35 0.96 -6.15 15.11
CA THR A 35 0.20 -6.90 16.13
C THR A 35 0.33 -6.29 17.52
N ASP A 36 1.56 -5.93 17.93
CA ASP A 36 1.87 -5.30 19.22
C ASP A 36 1.24 -3.90 19.41
N ARG A 37 0.87 -3.23 18.31
CA ARG A 37 0.46 -1.82 18.30
C ARG A 37 -1.01 -1.61 17.95
N PHE A 38 -1.73 -2.67 17.58
CA PHE A 38 -3.11 -2.54 17.12
C PHE A 38 -4.13 -2.52 18.27
N ALA A 39 -4.13 -3.57 19.10
CA ALA A 39 -5.15 -3.73 20.14
C ALA A 39 -4.74 -4.71 21.25
N HIS A 40 -5.14 -4.39 22.48
CA HIS A 40 -4.98 -5.25 23.64
C HIS A 40 -6.11 -6.28 23.78
N ALA A 41 -5.79 -7.46 24.30
CA ALA A 41 -6.76 -8.50 24.62
C ALA A 41 -7.85 -8.05 25.63
N ASN A 42 -7.53 -7.11 26.52
CA ASN A 42 -8.46 -6.55 27.50
C ASN A 42 -9.23 -5.32 26.97
N GLY A 43 -9.00 -4.91 25.72
CA GLY A 43 -9.66 -3.77 25.08
C GLY A 43 -9.20 -2.39 25.57
N SER A 44 -8.13 -2.29 26.36
CA SER A 44 -7.65 -1.00 26.87
C SER A 44 -7.23 -0.07 25.73
N THR A 45 -7.56 1.22 25.89
CA THR A 45 -7.15 2.32 25.01
C THR A 45 -6.19 3.30 25.67
N THR A 46 -5.76 3.02 26.90
CA THR A 46 -4.95 3.95 27.71
C THR A 46 -3.62 3.36 28.16
N VAL A 47 -3.31 2.12 27.78
CA VAL A 47 -1.98 1.54 28.05
C VAL A 47 -0.95 2.41 27.33
N HIS A 48 0.03 2.89 28.11
CA HIS A 48 1.08 3.74 27.59
C HIS A 48 2.01 2.94 26.67
N CYS A 49 2.41 3.54 25.55
CA CYS A 49 3.33 2.95 24.58
C CYS A 49 4.31 4.06 24.15
N ASP A 50 5.49 4.08 24.78
CA ASP A 50 6.56 5.01 24.42
C ASP A 50 7.36 4.43 23.25
N LEU A 51 7.10 4.94 22.05
CA LEU A 51 7.73 4.47 20.81
C LEU A 51 9.25 4.60 20.85
N THR A 52 9.81 5.57 21.59
CA THR A 52 11.26 5.78 21.71
C THR A 52 11.94 4.66 22.50
N LYS A 53 11.19 3.87 23.27
CA LYS A 53 11.71 2.70 23.99
C LYS A 53 11.81 1.46 23.14
N GLN A 54 11.17 1.44 21.96
CA GLN A 54 11.19 0.32 21.03
C GLN A 54 10.88 -1.00 21.72
N ASP A 55 9.90 -1.00 22.63
CA ASP A 55 9.55 -2.16 23.46
C ASP A 55 8.20 -2.74 23.03
N TYR A 56 7.87 -3.93 23.56
CA TYR A 56 6.52 -4.46 23.48
C TYR A 56 5.56 -3.53 24.23
N CYS A 57 4.51 -3.11 23.52
CA CYS A 57 3.43 -2.32 24.09
C CYS A 57 2.23 -3.18 24.49
N GLY A 58 2.16 -4.45 24.08
CA GLY A 58 1.22 -5.45 24.61
C GLY A 58 0.00 -5.73 23.74
N GLY A 59 0.04 -5.37 22.46
CA GLY A 59 -0.96 -5.81 21.48
C GLY A 59 -0.91 -7.32 21.24
N SER A 60 -2.03 -7.90 20.79
CA SER A 60 -2.22 -9.36 20.76
C SER A 60 -3.19 -9.80 19.68
N TRP A 61 -3.15 -11.08 19.27
CA TRP A 61 -4.12 -11.64 18.31
C TRP A 61 -5.56 -11.59 18.82
N LYS A 62 -5.77 -11.85 20.11
CA LYS A 62 -7.07 -11.65 20.76
C LYS A 62 -7.54 -10.19 20.72
N GLY A 63 -6.61 -9.24 20.86
CA GLY A 63 -6.91 -7.83 20.66
C GLY A 63 -7.38 -7.52 19.24
N ILE A 64 -6.75 -8.13 18.23
CA ILE A 64 -7.18 -8.00 16.82
C ILE A 64 -8.62 -8.53 16.66
N VAL A 65 -8.92 -9.72 17.17
CA VAL A 65 -10.28 -10.30 17.17
C VAL A 65 -11.31 -9.32 17.73
N ASN A 66 -11.01 -8.72 18.89
CA ASN A 66 -11.90 -7.74 19.55
C ASN A 66 -12.17 -6.48 18.72
N LYS A 67 -11.43 -6.24 17.63
CA LYS A 67 -11.50 -5.05 16.79
C LYS A 67 -11.77 -5.36 15.32
N LEU A 68 -12.16 -6.59 14.98
CA LEU A 68 -12.53 -6.94 13.60
C LEU A 68 -13.74 -6.12 13.10
N ASP A 69 -14.68 -5.75 13.97
CA ASP A 69 -15.80 -4.87 13.58
C ASP A 69 -15.32 -3.51 13.05
N TYR A 70 -14.26 -2.94 13.64
CA TYR A 70 -13.68 -1.67 13.21
C TYR A 70 -13.04 -1.79 11.82
N ILE A 71 -12.33 -2.89 11.56
CA ILE A 71 -11.71 -3.16 10.26
C ILE A 71 -12.80 -3.43 9.21
N GLN A 72 -13.76 -4.32 9.51
CA GLN A 72 -14.79 -4.74 8.58
C GLN A 72 -15.77 -3.62 8.23
N ASP A 73 -16.04 -2.70 9.17
CA ASP A 73 -16.93 -1.55 8.90
C ASP A 73 -16.34 -0.58 7.85
N MET A 74 -15.01 -0.51 7.70
CA MET A 74 -14.36 0.18 6.58
C MET A 74 -14.42 -0.60 5.26
N GLY A 75 -14.92 -1.83 5.27
CA GLY A 75 -15.07 -2.67 4.07
C GLY A 75 -13.81 -3.43 3.66
N PHE A 76 -12.82 -3.56 4.54
CA PHE A 76 -11.68 -4.45 4.31
C PHE A 76 -12.12 -5.91 4.34
N THR A 77 -11.48 -6.72 3.51
CA THR A 77 -11.79 -8.15 3.38
C THR A 77 -10.63 -9.03 3.82
N ALA A 78 -9.48 -8.46 4.16
CA ALA A 78 -8.33 -9.20 4.66
C ALA A 78 -7.56 -8.41 5.71
N VAL A 79 -6.90 -9.12 6.62
CA VAL A 79 -6.00 -8.53 7.61
C VAL A 79 -4.60 -9.12 7.41
N TRP A 80 -3.62 -8.24 7.20
CA TRP A 80 -2.21 -8.62 7.19
C TRP A 80 -1.60 -8.33 8.56
N ILE A 81 -1.14 -9.37 9.25
CA ILE A 81 -0.51 -9.28 10.58
C ILE A 81 1.02 -9.41 10.51
N SER A 82 1.72 -8.88 11.53
CA SER A 82 3.17 -9.08 11.75
C SER A 82 3.59 -10.56 11.78
N PRO A 83 4.89 -10.88 11.62
CA PRO A 83 5.36 -12.25 11.70
C PRO A 83 5.03 -12.89 13.04
N VAL A 84 4.63 -14.15 13.00
CA VAL A 84 4.03 -14.85 14.15
C VAL A 84 5.02 -15.69 14.95
N VAL A 85 6.23 -15.91 14.41
CA VAL A 85 7.21 -16.84 14.98
C VAL A 85 7.92 -16.28 16.21
N GLU A 86 8.49 -17.14 17.03
CA GLU A 86 9.29 -16.73 18.19
C GLU A 86 10.48 -15.86 17.75
N ASN A 87 10.71 -14.80 18.50
CA ASN A 87 11.75 -13.81 18.26
C ASN A 87 12.78 -13.81 19.40
N ILE A 88 13.90 -13.12 19.20
CA ILE A 88 14.86 -12.88 20.29
C ILE A 88 14.17 -12.17 21.47
N LEU A 89 14.36 -12.71 22.68
CA LEU A 89 13.69 -12.21 23.89
C LEU A 89 14.42 -11.03 24.55
N ASN A 90 15.73 -10.90 24.28
CA ASN A 90 16.56 -9.87 24.88
C ASN A 90 16.31 -8.52 24.20
N LYS A 91 16.06 -7.50 25.01
CA LYS A 91 16.09 -6.11 24.55
C LYS A 91 17.53 -5.69 24.26
N THR A 92 17.79 -5.17 23.07
CA THR A 92 19.08 -4.66 22.62
C THR A 92 19.10 -3.12 22.66
N ALA A 93 20.17 -2.50 22.15
CA ALA A 93 20.17 -1.03 21.98
C ALA A 93 19.18 -0.57 20.90
N ASP A 94 18.86 -1.46 19.95
CA ASP A 94 17.88 -1.20 18.89
C ASP A 94 16.44 -1.50 19.32
N GLY A 95 16.25 -2.08 20.51
CA GLY A 95 14.93 -2.32 21.09
C GLY A 95 14.63 -3.80 21.32
N ALA A 96 13.35 -4.11 21.44
CA ALA A 96 12.83 -5.47 21.52
C ALA A 96 12.15 -5.84 20.19
N ALA A 97 12.02 -7.14 19.95
CA ALA A 97 11.46 -7.69 18.71
C ALA A 97 9.93 -7.56 18.58
N TYR A 98 9.33 -6.45 19.01
CA TYR A 98 7.87 -6.26 19.02
C TYR A 98 7.23 -6.28 17.61
N HIS A 99 8.04 -6.04 16.59
CA HIS A 99 7.66 -6.03 15.19
C HIS A 99 7.59 -7.45 14.58
N GLY A 100 8.30 -8.43 15.15
CA GLY A 100 8.27 -9.83 14.73
C GLY A 100 9.36 -10.26 13.73
N TYR A 101 10.20 -9.34 13.26
CA TYR A 101 11.21 -9.59 12.20
C TYR A 101 12.56 -10.16 12.70
N TRP A 102 12.70 -10.45 13.99
CA TRP A 102 13.94 -10.97 14.59
C TRP A 102 13.76 -12.41 15.07
N ALA A 103 13.42 -13.30 14.13
CA ALA A 103 13.13 -14.69 14.40
C ALA A 103 14.29 -15.43 15.08
N ASN A 104 13.97 -16.23 16.10
CA ASN A 104 14.91 -17.13 16.77
C ASN A 104 14.52 -18.61 16.58
N ASP A 105 13.24 -18.94 16.70
CA ASP A 105 12.68 -20.27 16.42
C ASP A 105 11.43 -20.14 15.55
N ILE A 106 11.51 -20.60 14.29
CA ILE A 106 10.38 -20.51 13.35
C ILE A 106 9.25 -21.52 13.65
N TYR A 107 9.50 -22.54 14.48
CA TYR A 107 8.49 -23.54 14.87
C TYR A 107 7.73 -23.18 16.14
N GLN A 108 8.17 -22.15 16.86
CA GLN A 108 7.45 -21.59 18.00
C GLN A 108 6.75 -20.29 17.60
N LEU A 109 5.70 -19.95 18.35
CA LEU A 109 4.98 -18.69 18.19
C LEU A 109 5.52 -17.62 19.14
N ASN A 110 5.41 -16.36 18.76
CA ASN A 110 5.73 -15.24 19.62
C ASN A 110 4.75 -15.17 20.81
N ALA A 111 5.22 -15.56 21.99
CA ALA A 111 4.42 -15.60 23.21
C ALA A 111 3.89 -14.22 23.67
N HIS A 112 4.46 -13.11 23.19
CA HIS A 112 3.94 -11.77 23.48
C HIS A 112 2.59 -11.50 22.78
N PHE A 113 2.33 -12.14 21.63
CA PHE A 113 1.09 -11.92 20.87
C PHE A 113 -0.07 -12.81 21.30
N GLY A 114 0.22 -13.92 21.98
CA GLY A 114 -0.77 -14.83 22.52
C GLY A 114 -0.35 -16.29 22.42
N THR A 115 -1.34 -17.17 22.47
CA THR A 115 -1.17 -18.63 22.37
C THR A 115 -1.47 -19.14 20.97
N VAL A 116 -1.15 -20.43 20.72
CA VAL A 116 -1.56 -21.15 19.50
C VAL A 116 -3.07 -21.05 19.26
N ASP A 117 -3.88 -21.15 20.33
CA ASP A 117 -5.33 -21.08 20.23
C ASP A 117 -5.80 -19.66 19.88
N ASP A 118 -5.11 -18.62 20.33
CA ASP A 118 -5.44 -17.23 19.98
C ASP A 118 -5.22 -16.95 18.48
N LEU A 119 -4.14 -17.49 17.89
CA LEU A 119 -3.88 -17.34 16.45
C LEU A 119 -4.89 -18.12 15.60
N LYS A 120 -5.24 -19.34 16.01
CA LYS A 120 -6.31 -20.12 15.36
C LYS A 120 -7.64 -19.40 15.45
N ASN A 121 -7.98 -18.88 16.63
CA ASN A 121 -9.22 -18.13 16.83
C ASN A 121 -9.27 -16.85 15.99
N LEU A 122 -8.13 -16.17 15.77
CA LEU A 122 -8.08 -15.03 14.85
C LEU A 122 -8.44 -15.45 13.41
N SER A 123 -7.89 -16.56 12.93
CA SER A 123 -8.21 -17.12 11.62
C SER A 123 -9.70 -17.48 11.52
N ASP A 124 -10.22 -18.24 12.50
CA ASP A 124 -11.62 -18.67 12.54
C ASP A 124 -12.59 -17.46 12.54
N GLU A 125 -12.30 -16.41 13.32
CA GLU A 125 -13.12 -15.20 13.39
C GLU A 125 -13.09 -14.38 12.10
N LEU A 126 -11.95 -14.32 11.42
CA LEU A 126 -11.86 -13.72 10.08
C LEU A 126 -12.72 -14.50 9.08
N HIS A 127 -12.58 -15.84 9.04
CA HIS A 127 -13.36 -16.67 8.11
C HIS A 127 -14.87 -16.64 8.40
N ALA A 128 -15.27 -16.61 9.67
CA ALA A 128 -16.68 -16.45 10.06
C ALA A 128 -17.30 -15.15 9.53
N ARG A 129 -16.47 -14.13 9.25
CA ARG A 129 -16.85 -12.84 8.69
C ARG A 129 -16.70 -12.76 7.17
N GLY A 130 -16.23 -13.83 6.52
CA GLY A 130 -15.86 -13.82 5.10
C GLY A 130 -14.62 -12.97 4.81
N MET A 131 -13.76 -12.79 5.79
CA MET A 131 -12.47 -12.12 5.69
C MET A 131 -11.32 -13.14 5.69
N TYR A 132 -10.13 -12.69 5.29
CA TYR A 132 -8.96 -13.55 5.08
C TYR A 132 -7.76 -13.12 5.93
N LEU A 133 -6.95 -14.09 6.32
CA LEU A 133 -5.73 -13.89 7.09
C LEU A 133 -4.51 -13.91 6.16
N MET A 134 -3.78 -12.79 6.11
CA MET A 134 -2.45 -12.71 5.53
C MET A 134 -1.40 -12.65 6.65
N VAL A 135 -0.38 -13.49 6.58
CA VAL A 135 0.70 -13.53 7.57
C VAL A 135 2.01 -13.07 6.94
N ASP A 136 2.70 -12.18 7.63
CA ASP A 136 4.07 -11.79 7.28
C ASP A 136 5.06 -12.91 7.63
N VAL A 137 6.03 -13.18 6.76
CA VAL A 137 7.07 -14.18 6.97
C VAL A 137 8.43 -13.65 6.56
N VAL A 138 9.46 -14.04 7.30
CA VAL A 138 10.86 -13.73 7.00
C VAL A 138 11.55 -15.00 6.53
N THR A 139 12.09 -14.99 5.32
CA THR A 139 12.83 -16.12 4.74
C THR A 139 14.32 -15.82 4.57
N ASN A 140 14.72 -14.57 4.76
CA ASN A 140 16.09 -14.09 4.53
C ASN A 140 17.06 -14.44 5.67
N HIS A 141 16.67 -14.17 6.91
CA HIS A 141 17.59 -14.18 8.05
C HIS A 141 16.93 -14.74 9.31
N MET A 142 17.78 -15.23 10.21
CA MET A 142 17.44 -15.35 11.64
C MET A 142 17.97 -14.10 12.37
N ALA A 143 17.77 -13.98 13.67
CA ALA A 143 18.31 -12.87 14.46
C ALA A 143 19.06 -13.32 15.70
N TYR A 144 20.08 -12.53 16.06
CA TYR A 144 20.89 -12.74 17.24
C TYR A 144 21.24 -11.42 17.94
N ALA A 145 21.01 -11.34 19.25
CA ALA A 145 21.36 -10.20 20.08
C ALA A 145 22.86 -10.21 20.42
N GLY A 146 23.70 -9.86 19.45
CA GLY A 146 25.15 -9.80 19.61
C GLY A 146 25.86 -9.56 18.28
N ALA A 147 27.17 -9.34 18.35
CA ALA A 147 28.00 -9.14 17.17
C ALA A 147 28.16 -10.45 16.36
N PRO A 148 28.39 -10.37 15.03
CA PRO A 148 28.48 -11.54 14.15
C PRO A 148 29.48 -12.60 14.61
N GLU A 149 30.64 -12.19 15.15
CA GLU A 149 31.68 -13.09 15.65
C GLU A 149 31.31 -13.86 16.94
N ASN A 150 30.22 -13.47 17.60
CA ASN A 150 29.76 -14.04 18.87
C ASN A 150 28.45 -14.84 18.73
N ILE A 151 27.99 -15.10 17.51
CA ILE A 151 26.75 -15.84 17.29
C ILE A 151 26.92 -17.29 17.77
N ASP A 152 26.06 -17.71 18.69
CA ASP A 152 25.85 -19.11 19.01
C ASP A 152 24.73 -19.68 18.12
N TYR A 153 25.12 -20.21 16.96
CA TYR A 153 24.19 -20.79 15.99
C TYR A 153 23.35 -21.92 16.59
N SER A 154 23.80 -22.60 17.65
CA SER A 154 23.02 -23.70 18.25
C SER A 154 21.69 -23.25 18.85
N THR A 155 21.55 -21.94 19.09
CA THR A 155 20.35 -21.28 19.61
C THR A 155 19.36 -20.82 18.53
N LEU A 156 19.71 -20.96 17.24
CA LEU A 156 18.86 -20.58 16.12
C LEU A 156 18.16 -21.83 15.60
N HIS A 157 16.83 -21.86 15.62
CA HIS A 157 16.05 -23.05 15.32
C HIS A 157 15.15 -22.86 14.08
N PRO A 158 15.14 -23.82 13.13
CA PRO A 158 15.91 -25.08 13.09
C PRO A 158 17.34 -24.94 12.57
N PHE A 159 17.73 -23.76 12.07
CA PHE A 159 18.99 -23.51 11.39
C PHE A 159 20.18 -23.42 12.35
N ASN A 160 20.44 -24.50 13.07
CA ASN A 160 21.28 -24.49 14.25
C ASN A 160 22.78 -24.70 13.99
N LYS A 161 23.24 -24.38 12.79
CA LYS A 161 24.63 -24.56 12.33
C LYS A 161 25.04 -23.38 11.46
N GLU A 162 26.28 -22.94 11.64
CA GLU A 162 26.90 -21.89 10.82
C GLU A 162 26.81 -22.17 9.31
N SER A 163 26.85 -23.44 8.90
CA SER A 163 26.80 -23.84 7.48
C SER A 163 25.51 -23.46 6.76
N PHE A 164 24.42 -23.19 7.49
CA PHE A 164 23.16 -22.71 6.90
C PHE A 164 23.20 -21.23 6.49
N TYR A 165 24.25 -20.52 6.87
CA TYR A 165 24.36 -19.07 6.71
C TYR A 165 25.48 -18.68 5.77
N HIS A 166 25.28 -17.59 5.03
CA HIS A 166 26.35 -16.96 4.28
C HIS A 166 27.43 -16.46 5.24
N PRO A 167 28.72 -16.43 4.86
CA PRO A 167 29.74 -15.76 5.65
C PRO A 167 29.40 -14.27 5.83
N HIS A 168 29.58 -13.74 7.04
CA HIS A 168 29.28 -12.33 7.32
C HIS A 168 30.08 -11.38 6.42
N CYS A 169 29.35 -10.51 5.72
CA CYS A 169 29.88 -9.38 4.96
C CYS A 169 28.90 -8.18 5.06
N PRO A 170 29.40 -6.94 4.92
CA PRO A 170 28.52 -5.77 4.83
C PRO A 170 27.83 -5.71 3.45
N ILE A 171 26.56 -5.29 3.43
CA ILE A 171 25.79 -5.15 2.19
C ILE A 171 26.28 -3.95 1.36
N ASP A 172 26.63 -4.19 0.10
CA ASP A 172 26.69 -3.19 -0.96
C ASP A 172 25.34 -3.09 -1.68
N TYR A 173 24.55 -2.09 -1.33
CA TYR A 173 23.22 -1.85 -1.92
C TYR A 173 23.24 -1.45 -3.41
N THR A 174 24.41 -1.30 -4.03
CA THR A 174 24.53 -1.13 -5.48
C THR A 174 24.70 -2.45 -6.22
N SER A 175 24.90 -3.55 -5.49
CA SER A 175 25.07 -4.90 -6.01
C SER A 175 23.94 -5.80 -5.54
N GLN A 176 23.11 -6.28 -6.47
CA GLN A 176 22.06 -7.25 -6.18
C GLN A 176 22.64 -8.50 -5.52
N SER A 177 23.73 -9.04 -6.07
CA SER A 177 24.43 -10.19 -5.47
C SER A 177 24.91 -9.96 -4.05
N SER A 178 25.35 -8.73 -3.70
CA SER A 178 25.72 -8.43 -2.32
C SER A 178 24.50 -8.32 -1.42
N THR A 179 23.39 -7.80 -1.93
CA THR A 179 22.12 -7.71 -1.18
C THR A 179 21.53 -9.09 -0.89
N GLU A 180 21.88 -10.10 -1.70
CA GLU A 180 21.42 -11.49 -1.58
C GLU A 180 22.27 -12.39 -0.68
N ILE A 181 23.51 -12.01 -0.36
CA ILE A 181 24.45 -12.89 0.39
C ILE A 181 25.10 -12.23 1.60
N CYS A 182 24.97 -10.91 1.75
CA CYS A 182 25.54 -10.18 2.87
C CYS A 182 24.48 -9.83 3.91
N TRP A 183 24.93 -9.65 5.15
CA TRP A 183 24.03 -9.63 6.29
C TRP A 183 23.49 -8.23 6.54
N ALA A 184 22.20 -8.16 6.84
CA ALA A 184 21.58 -6.99 7.43
C ALA A 184 21.84 -6.94 8.95
N GLY A 185 21.31 -5.91 9.61
CA GLY A 185 21.42 -5.72 11.06
C GLY A 185 22.21 -4.49 11.46
N SER A 186 22.28 -4.26 12.78
CA SER A 186 22.95 -3.10 13.34
C SER A 186 24.40 -3.40 13.71
N ASN A 187 25.28 -2.43 13.42
CA ASN A 187 26.72 -2.52 13.71
C ASN A 187 27.16 -1.47 14.75
N ALA A 188 26.23 -0.87 15.49
CA ALA A 188 26.50 0.30 16.32
C ALA A 188 26.51 -0.02 17.83
N GLY A 189 27.70 0.07 18.43
CA GLY A 189 27.87 0.19 19.88
C GLY A 189 27.66 -1.11 20.67
N THR A 190 27.06 -1.02 21.85
CA THR A 190 26.92 -2.14 22.80
C THR A 190 25.62 -2.94 22.64
N GLY A 191 24.89 -2.79 21.53
CA GLY A 191 23.60 -3.44 21.33
C GLY A 191 23.37 -3.98 19.93
N PHE A 192 24.40 -4.59 19.35
CA PHE A 192 24.34 -5.32 18.08
C PHE A 192 23.09 -6.22 18.00
N VAL A 193 22.37 -6.09 16.90
CA VAL A 193 21.46 -7.12 16.41
C VAL A 193 22.00 -7.59 15.07
N SER A 194 22.57 -8.80 15.07
CA SER A 194 23.00 -9.45 13.83
C SER A 194 21.84 -10.18 13.21
N LEU A 195 21.68 -10.05 11.89
CA LEU A 195 20.71 -10.79 11.11
C LEU A 195 21.46 -11.80 10.22
N PRO A 196 21.91 -12.94 10.77
CA PRO A 196 22.63 -13.95 10.00
C PRO A 196 21.78 -14.42 8.82
N ASP A 197 22.34 -14.22 7.62
CA ASP A 197 21.68 -14.41 6.33
C ASP A 197 21.72 -15.88 5.90
N LEU A 198 20.55 -16.47 5.62
CA LEU A 198 20.41 -17.88 5.29
C LEU A 198 20.77 -18.13 3.83
N ARG A 199 21.47 -19.24 3.57
CA ARG A 199 21.81 -19.73 2.24
C ARG A 199 20.60 -20.38 1.59
N THR A 200 19.65 -19.53 1.19
CA THR A 200 18.37 -19.93 0.57
C THR A 200 18.54 -20.64 -0.77
N GLU A 201 19.74 -20.60 -1.36
CA GLU A 201 20.12 -21.39 -2.53
C GLU A 201 20.51 -22.84 -2.22
N ASP A 202 20.70 -23.22 -0.95
CA ASP A 202 21.01 -24.60 -0.55
C ASP A 202 19.74 -25.45 -0.42
N ASP A 203 19.81 -26.69 -0.92
CA ASP A 203 18.68 -27.64 -0.95
C ASP A 203 18.09 -27.94 0.44
N ASP A 204 18.93 -27.98 1.49
CA ASP A 204 18.48 -28.28 2.84
C ASP A 204 17.79 -27.08 3.52
N VAL A 205 18.24 -25.86 3.25
CA VAL A 205 17.57 -24.63 3.68
C VAL A 205 16.23 -24.46 2.96
N GLN A 206 16.18 -24.65 1.63
CA GLN A 206 14.94 -24.64 0.84
C GLN A 206 13.94 -25.69 1.37
N ALA A 207 14.38 -26.94 1.55
CA ALA A 207 13.52 -28.02 1.99
C ALA A 207 12.92 -27.77 3.39
N GLU A 208 13.69 -27.16 4.29
CA GLU A 208 13.21 -26.84 5.63
C GLU A 208 12.20 -25.69 5.60
N PHE A 209 12.41 -24.65 4.79
CA PHE A 209 11.42 -23.59 4.59
C PHE A 209 10.13 -24.09 3.93
N ASP A 210 10.23 -24.93 2.88
CA ASP A 210 9.07 -25.51 2.19
C ASP A 210 8.21 -26.34 3.17
N LYS A 211 8.88 -27.16 3.99
CA LYS A 211 8.22 -27.93 5.04
C LYS A 211 7.56 -27.01 6.08
N TRP A 212 8.30 -26.01 6.57
CA TRP A 212 7.82 -25.09 7.59
C TRP A 212 6.59 -24.31 7.10
N ILE A 213 6.65 -23.72 5.90
CA ILE A 213 5.55 -22.89 5.40
C ILE A 213 4.30 -23.72 5.14
N GLY A 214 4.45 -24.93 4.59
CA GLY A 214 3.34 -25.86 4.41
C GLY A 214 2.65 -26.22 5.73
N GLN A 215 3.43 -26.38 6.81
CA GLN A 215 2.89 -26.62 8.16
C GLN A 215 2.25 -25.38 8.77
N LEU A 216 2.89 -24.21 8.66
CA LEU A 216 2.36 -22.95 9.20
C LEU A 216 0.99 -22.64 8.59
N VAL A 217 0.90 -22.71 7.26
CA VAL A 217 -0.34 -22.48 6.51
C VAL A 217 -1.43 -23.45 6.95
N ALA A 218 -1.12 -24.74 7.02
CA ALA A 218 -2.10 -25.76 7.38
C ALA A 218 -2.56 -25.67 8.84
N ASN A 219 -1.65 -25.34 9.76
CA ASN A 219 -1.93 -25.32 11.20
C ASN A 219 -2.81 -24.13 11.62
N TYR A 220 -2.74 -23.02 10.89
CA TYR A 220 -3.41 -21.76 11.23
C TYR A 220 -4.40 -21.27 10.15
N THR A 221 -4.61 -22.07 9.10
CA THR A 221 -5.51 -21.77 7.97
C THR A 221 -5.23 -20.38 7.39
N ILE A 222 -3.99 -20.16 6.95
CA ILE A 222 -3.55 -18.89 6.36
C ILE A 222 -3.99 -18.81 4.90
N ASP A 223 -4.45 -17.63 4.45
CA ASP A 223 -5.01 -17.43 3.10
C ASP A 223 -4.03 -16.76 2.12
N GLY A 224 -3.00 -16.08 2.63
CA GLY A 224 -1.98 -15.39 1.84
C GLY A 224 -0.76 -15.04 2.66
N LEU A 225 0.34 -14.72 2.00
CA LEU A 225 1.60 -14.35 2.65
C LEU A 225 2.06 -12.97 2.21
N ARG A 226 2.62 -12.20 3.14
CA ARG A 226 3.57 -11.13 2.81
C ARG A 226 4.96 -11.64 3.14
N ILE A 227 5.92 -11.46 2.23
CA ILE A 227 7.29 -11.92 2.44
C ILE A 227 8.20 -10.72 2.65
N ASP A 228 8.80 -10.65 3.83
CA ASP A 228 9.80 -9.66 4.21
C ASP A 228 11.10 -9.80 3.42
N SER A 229 11.76 -8.67 3.16
CA SER A 229 13.11 -8.63 2.60
C SER A 229 13.25 -9.47 1.33
N ALA A 230 12.18 -9.57 0.54
CA ALA A 230 12.16 -10.51 -0.57
C ALA A 230 13.19 -10.17 -1.66
N GLY A 231 13.55 -8.88 -1.76
CA GLY A 231 14.63 -8.40 -2.63
C GLY A 231 16.05 -8.81 -2.21
N SER A 232 16.21 -9.42 -1.04
CA SER A 232 17.48 -9.91 -0.46
C SER A 232 17.60 -11.43 -0.49
N VAL A 233 16.65 -12.14 -1.11
CA VAL A 233 16.70 -13.59 -1.29
C VAL A 233 16.77 -13.90 -2.78
N ASN A 234 17.50 -14.94 -3.15
CA ASN A 234 17.61 -15.34 -4.54
C ASN A 234 16.22 -15.64 -5.14
N GLN A 235 15.94 -15.11 -6.33
CA GLN A 235 14.61 -15.24 -6.95
C GLN A 235 14.18 -16.71 -7.16
N GLY A 236 15.14 -17.62 -7.35
CA GLY A 236 14.90 -19.05 -7.54
C GLY A 236 14.30 -19.79 -6.34
N PHE A 237 14.35 -19.21 -5.14
CA PHE A 237 13.76 -19.77 -3.92
C PHE A 237 12.23 -19.78 -3.95
N TYR A 238 11.62 -18.72 -4.50
CA TYR A 238 10.19 -18.46 -4.34
C TYR A 238 9.25 -19.45 -5.01
N PRO A 239 9.51 -19.98 -6.22
CA PRO A 239 8.57 -20.91 -6.86
C PRO A 239 8.30 -22.17 -6.01
N SER A 240 9.33 -22.76 -5.38
CA SER A 240 9.17 -23.94 -4.51
C SER A 240 8.44 -23.56 -3.22
N PHE A 241 8.87 -22.46 -2.59
CA PHE A 241 8.26 -21.94 -1.36
C PHE A 241 6.76 -21.64 -1.54
N GLN A 242 6.40 -20.94 -2.63
CA GLN A 242 5.01 -20.63 -2.95
C GLN A 242 4.18 -21.89 -3.22
N ALA A 243 4.76 -22.87 -3.91
CA ALA A 243 4.09 -24.16 -4.14
C ALA A 243 3.87 -24.92 -2.83
N ALA A 244 4.84 -24.93 -1.93
CA ALA A 244 4.74 -25.54 -0.61
C ALA A 244 3.69 -24.87 0.29
N ALA A 245 3.51 -23.55 0.13
CA ALA A 245 2.41 -22.77 0.72
C ALA A 245 1.04 -23.02 0.02
N GLY A 246 0.90 -24.06 -0.79
CA GLY A 246 -0.37 -24.39 -1.47
C GLY A 246 -0.67 -23.51 -2.68
N GLY A 247 0.32 -22.77 -3.21
CA GLY A 247 0.15 -21.90 -4.37
C GLY A 247 -0.64 -20.62 -4.08
N MET A 248 -0.81 -20.26 -2.80
CA MET A 248 -1.52 -19.04 -2.39
C MET A 248 -0.81 -17.78 -2.88
N HIS A 249 -1.50 -16.64 -2.79
CA HIS A 249 -0.90 -15.37 -3.15
C HIS A 249 0.20 -14.94 -2.17
N ILE A 250 1.29 -14.44 -2.74
CA ILE A 250 2.38 -13.77 -2.06
C ILE A 250 2.40 -12.29 -2.46
N LEU A 251 2.59 -11.42 -1.47
CA LEU A 251 3.07 -10.04 -1.63
C LEU A 251 4.53 -9.96 -1.18
N ALA A 252 5.47 -10.06 -2.12
CA ALA A 252 6.89 -9.94 -1.85
C ALA A 252 7.33 -8.49 -1.61
N GLU A 253 8.10 -8.23 -0.56
CA GLU A 253 8.74 -6.94 -0.31
C GLU A 253 10.02 -6.80 -1.14
N VAL A 254 9.88 -6.35 -2.38
CA VAL A 254 11.01 -5.91 -3.21
C VAL A 254 11.16 -4.41 -3.02
N PHE A 255 11.92 -3.99 -2.01
CA PHE A 255 12.07 -2.58 -1.69
C PHE A 255 12.95 -1.87 -2.73
N SER A 256 12.37 -1.51 -3.86
CA SER A 256 12.99 -0.75 -4.93
C SER A 256 11.95 0.14 -5.59
N GLY A 257 12.33 1.40 -5.85
CA GLY A 257 11.50 2.32 -6.64
C GLY A 257 11.64 2.13 -8.15
N ASP A 258 12.46 1.17 -8.59
CA ASP A 258 12.76 0.89 -10.00
C ASP A 258 11.78 -0.14 -10.57
N PRO A 259 10.92 0.22 -11.55
CA PRO A 259 9.95 -0.71 -12.12
C PRO A 259 10.56 -1.97 -12.75
N PRO A 260 11.64 -1.91 -13.56
CA PRO A 260 12.28 -3.12 -14.09
C PRO A 260 12.71 -4.10 -12.98
N THR A 261 13.30 -3.59 -11.89
CA THR A 261 13.67 -4.41 -10.74
C THR A 261 12.44 -5.12 -10.16
N LEU A 262 11.38 -4.38 -9.83
CA LEU A 262 10.13 -4.97 -9.30
C LEU A 262 9.51 -5.98 -10.27
N CYS A 263 9.35 -5.61 -11.55
CA CYS A 263 8.68 -6.44 -12.54
C CYS A 263 9.41 -7.78 -12.76
N SER A 264 10.74 -7.84 -12.60
CA SER A 264 11.49 -9.09 -12.75
C SER A 264 11.13 -10.14 -11.69
N TYR A 265 10.78 -9.72 -10.47
CA TYR A 265 10.33 -10.64 -9.42
C TYR A 265 8.95 -11.25 -9.71
N LEU A 266 8.11 -10.60 -10.52
CA LEU A 266 6.78 -11.12 -10.89
C LEU A 266 6.84 -12.36 -11.81
N GLU A 267 8.04 -12.77 -12.24
CA GLU A 267 8.26 -14.06 -12.90
C GLU A 267 8.40 -15.23 -11.90
N PHE A 268 8.69 -14.93 -10.62
CA PHE A 268 9.01 -15.91 -9.58
C PHE A 268 7.98 -15.93 -8.44
N VAL A 269 7.31 -14.80 -8.19
CA VAL A 269 6.24 -14.66 -7.20
C VAL A 269 4.94 -14.19 -7.84
N SER A 270 3.81 -14.56 -7.25
CA SER A 270 2.51 -14.11 -7.76
C SER A 270 2.25 -12.60 -7.62
N GLY A 271 2.97 -11.89 -6.76
CA GLY A 271 2.73 -10.48 -6.46
C GLY A 271 3.84 -9.88 -5.61
N ALA A 272 3.88 -8.55 -5.59
CA ALA A 272 4.86 -7.78 -4.85
C ALA A 272 4.28 -6.45 -4.36
N MET A 273 4.88 -5.89 -3.31
CA MET A 273 4.55 -4.56 -2.81
C MET A 273 4.98 -3.50 -3.84
N ASN A 274 4.06 -2.60 -4.22
CA ASN A 274 4.28 -1.63 -5.30
C ASN A 274 5.09 -0.41 -4.85
N TYR A 275 6.36 -0.63 -4.46
CA TYR A 275 7.29 0.44 -4.08
C TYR A 275 7.51 1.52 -5.15
N PRO A 276 7.58 1.22 -6.46
CA PRO A 276 7.66 2.25 -7.49
C PRO A 276 6.50 3.25 -7.38
N SER A 277 5.26 2.75 -7.26
CA SER A 277 4.08 3.59 -7.09
C SER A 277 4.11 4.39 -5.78
N TYR A 278 4.53 3.78 -4.66
CA TYR A 278 4.71 4.47 -3.38
C TYR A 278 5.55 5.76 -3.51
N TYR A 279 6.71 5.70 -4.19
CA TYR A 279 7.56 6.89 -4.35
C TYR A 279 6.93 7.97 -5.22
N TRP A 280 6.14 7.57 -6.23
CA TRP A 280 5.47 8.53 -7.09
C TRP A 280 4.32 9.21 -6.40
N ILE A 281 3.47 8.47 -5.68
CA ILE A 281 2.29 9.04 -5.02
C ILE A 281 2.68 9.94 -3.85
N THR A 282 3.66 9.55 -3.03
CA THR A 282 4.15 10.39 -1.93
C THR A 282 4.72 11.69 -2.47
N SER A 283 5.58 11.62 -3.48
CA SER A 283 6.16 12.78 -4.15
C SER A 283 5.11 13.69 -4.81
N SER A 284 4.14 13.12 -5.53
CA SER A 284 3.13 13.90 -6.25
C SER A 284 2.12 14.57 -5.31
N PHE A 285 1.65 13.87 -4.28
CA PHE A 285 0.62 14.40 -3.38
C PHE A 285 1.19 15.22 -2.22
N GLN A 286 2.51 15.25 -1.98
CA GLN A 286 3.12 16.25 -1.07
C GLN A 286 3.42 17.61 -1.76
N GLY A 287 2.86 17.84 -2.96
CA GLY A 287 3.02 19.09 -3.73
C GLY A 287 3.98 18.99 -4.93
N GLY A 288 4.51 17.79 -5.23
CA GLY A 288 5.30 17.54 -6.44
C GLY A 288 4.42 17.35 -7.69
N PRO A 289 5.02 17.30 -8.89
CA PRO A 289 4.27 17.11 -10.13
C PRO A 289 3.70 15.69 -10.26
N LEU A 290 2.55 15.55 -10.94
CA LEU A 290 1.93 14.25 -11.24
C LEU A 290 2.56 13.53 -12.44
N SER A 291 3.46 14.18 -13.19
CA SER A 291 4.03 13.62 -14.42
C SER A 291 4.83 12.33 -14.19
N ALA A 292 5.59 12.26 -13.08
CA ALA A 292 6.33 11.06 -12.72
C ALA A 292 5.40 9.87 -12.44
N LEU A 293 4.32 10.10 -11.68
CA LEU A 293 3.28 9.10 -11.43
C LEU A 293 2.66 8.59 -12.73
N VAL A 294 2.29 9.49 -13.64
CA VAL A 294 1.64 9.10 -14.90
C VAL A 294 2.56 8.35 -15.84
N GLN A 295 3.82 8.78 -15.95
CA GLN A 295 4.78 8.09 -16.79
C GLN A 295 5.14 6.72 -16.21
N GLY A 296 5.34 6.63 -14.90
CA GLY A 296 5.64 5.37 -14.21
C GLY A 296 4.50 4.35 -14.34
N LEU A 297 3.25 4.79 -14.24
CA LEU A 297 2.09 3.91 -14.45
C LEU A 297 2.02 3.36 -15.88
N LYS A 298 2.31 4.19 -16.89
CA LYS A 298 2.37 3.75 -18.29
C LYS A 298 3.50 2.76 -18.52
N GLU A 299 4.66 3.00 -17.91
CA GLU A 299 5.80 2.09 -17.97
C GLU A 299 5.48 0.73 -17.34
N MET A 300 5.00 0.71 -16.10
CA MET A 300 4.62 -0.53 -15.42
C MET A 300 3.54 -1.31 -16.18
N ASN A 301 2.53 -0.61 -16.72
CA ASN A 301 1.49 -1.26 -17.52
C ASN A 301 2.07 -1.87 -18.82
N ALA A 302 3.15 -1.33 -19.36
CA ALA A 302 3.81 -1.88 -20.54
C ALA A 302 4.81 -3.01 -20.22
N SER A 303 5.48 -2.96 -19.06
CA SER A 303 6.63 -3.83 -18.73
C SER A 303 6.33 -4.95 -17.74
N CYS A 304 5.47 -4.74 -16.75
CA CYS A 304 5.14 -5.76 -15.75
C CYS A 304 4.17 -6.82 -16.29
N THR A 305 4.44 -8.08 -15.94
CA THR A 305 3.59 -9.24 -16.31
C THR A 305 2.15 -9.09 -15.83
N ASP A 306 1.95 -8.62 -14.60
CA ASP A 306 0.62 -8.32 -14.07
C ASP A 306 0.63 -7.30 -12.92
N THR A 307 0.21 -6.07 -13.22
CA THR A 307 0.05 -5.01 -12.21
C THR A 307 -1.14 -5.24 -11.27
N THR A 308 -2.08 -6.10 -11.64
CA THR A 308 -3.33 -6.31 -10.89
C THR A 308 -3.16 -7.22 -9.66
N LEU A 309 -2.00 -7.84 -9.51
CA LEU A 309 -1.61 -8.66 -8.35
C LEU A 309 -0.60 -7.96 -7.43
N LEU A 310 -0.28 -6.69 -7.69
CA LEU A 310 0.60 -5.92 -6.80
C LEU A 310 -0.16 -5.44 -5.56
N GLY A 311 0.53 -5.31 -4.44
CA GLY A 311 0.03 -4.61 -3.26
C GLY A 311 0.18 -3.09 -3.45
N SER A 312 -0.90 -2.36 -3.63
CA SER A 312 -0.89 -0.89 -3.70
C SER A 312 -0.95 -0.32 -2.29
N PHE A 313 0.02 0.52 -1.93
CA PHE A 313 0.11 1.12 -0.59
C PHE A 313 0.74 2.51 -0.68
N MET A 314 0.48 3.34 0.32
CA MET A 314 1.14 4.64 0.51
C MET A 314 1.80 4.82 1.87
N GLU A 315 1.45 4.00 2.85
CA GLU A 315 2.06 3.94 4.18
C GLU A 315 2.37 2.50 4.56
N ASN A 316 3.41 2.32 5.36
CA ASN A 316 3.75 1.04 6.00
C ASN A 316 4.57 1.32 7.28
N HIS A 317 5.12 0.28 7.89
CA HIS A 317 5.86 0.35 9.14
C HIS A 317 7.37 0.66 9.01
N ASP A 318 7.88 0.90 7.80
CA ASP A 318 9.31 1.12 7.50
C ASP A 318 9.63 2.55 7.04
N LEU A 319 8.60 3.27 6.62
CA LEU A 319 8.69 4.58 6.03
C LEU A 319 7.91 5.59 6.88
N PRO A 320 8.19 6.90 6.76
CA PRO A 320 7.37 7.92 7.37
C PRO A 320 5.92 7.78 6.89
N ARG A 321 4.97 8.08 7.78
CA ARG A 321 3.57 8.20 7.39
C ARG A 321 3.39 9.38 6.45
N PHE A 322 2.35 9.36 5.63
CA PHE A 322 2.14 10.45 4.69
C PHE A 322 1.86 11.79 5.38
N PRO A 323 1.10 11.84 6.51
CA PRO A 323 0.95 13.06 7.29
C PRO A 323 2.23 13.63 7.92
N PHE A 324 3.35 12.89 7.91
CA PHE A 324 4.66 13.43 8.28
C PHE A 324 5.20 14.41 7.22
N GLU A 325 4.91 14.14 5.93
CA GLU A 325 5.37 14.96 4.80
C GLU A 325 4.44 16.17 4.56
N THR A 326 3.13 16.00 4.78
CA THR A 326 2.14 17.07 4.62
C THR A 326 0.95 16.89 5.55
N THR A 327 0.46 17.96 6.18
CA THR A 327 -0.74 17.92 7.03
C THR A 327 -2.03 18.24 6.27
N ASP A 328 -1.98 18.33 4.94
CA ASP A 328 -3.13 18.63 4.09
C ASP A 328 -3.99 17.38 3.89
N VAL A 329 -5.16 17.36 4.53
CA VAL A 329 -6.10 16.23 4.50
C VAL A 329 -6.63 15.96 3.09
N SER A 330 -6.78 16.98 2.22
CA SER A 330 -7.25 16.78 0.85
C SER A 330 -6.20 16.03 0.02
N LEU A 331 -4.91 16.31 0.25
CA LEU A 331 -3.82 15.57 -0.40
C LEU A 331 -3.77 14.12 0.09
N ASP A 332 -3.97 13.88 1.39
CA ASP A 332 -4.06 12.54 1.98
C ASP A 332 -5.25 11.74 1.41
N MET A 333 -6.42 12.38 1.31
CA MET A 333 -7.59 11.79 0.66
C MET A 333 -7.33 11.39 -0.79
N ASN A 334 -6.59 12.19 -1.56
CA ASN A 334 -6.22 11.85 -2.94
C ASN A 334 -5.26 10.66 -3.01
N ALA A 335 -4.23 10.63 -2.16
CA ALA A 335 -3.26 9.55 -2.11
C ALA A 335 -3.94 8.22 -1.68
N ILE A 336 -4.85 8.25 -0.71
CA ILE A 336 -5.67 7.12 -0.30
C ILE A 336 -6.58 6.67 -1.45
N ALA A 337 -7.29 7.59 -2.09
CA ALA A 337 -8.21 7.27 -3.18
C ALA A 337 -7.47 6.62 -4.37
N TYR A 338 -6.27 7.11 -4.69
CA TYR A 338 -5.42 6.48 -5.69
C TYR A 338 -5.05 5.05 -5.27
N THR A 339 -4.52 4.88 -4.06
CA THR A 339 -4.09 3.58 -3.51
C THR A 339 -5.22 2.55 -3.57
N MET A 340 -6.46 2.99 -3.29
CA MET A 340 -7.62 2.10 -3.25
C MET A 340 -8.19 1.72 -4.62
N LEU A 341 -8.00 2.56 -5.64
CA LEU A 341 -8.69 2.41 -6.94
C LEU A 341 -7.78 2.09 -8.12
N THR A 342 -6.46 2.18 -7.94
CA THR A 342 -5.46 1.80 -8.96
C THR A 342 -5.42 0.29 -9.22
N ASP A 343 -4.52 -0.17 -10.10
CA ASP A 343 -4.26 -1.60 -10.26
C ASP A 343 -3.69 -2.22 -8.98
N GLY A 344 -4.13 -3.44 -8.68
CA GLY A 344 -3.62 -4.21 -7.55
C GLY A 344 -4.63 -4.40 -6.43
N ILE A 345 -4.10 -4.86 -5.31
CA ILE A 345 -4.78 -5.13 -4.06
C ILE A 345 -4.42 -3.98 -3.12
N PRO A 346 -5.38 -3.14 -2.72
CA PRO A 346 -5.08 -2.02 -1.84
C PRO A 346 -4.72 -2.49 -0.43
N VAL A 347 -3.69 -1.87 0.14
CA VAL A 347 -3.18 -2.10 1.49
C VAL A 347 -3.21 -0.77 2.23
N ILE A 348 -3.96 -0.72 3.33
CA ILE A 348 -4.02 0.42 4.24
C ILE A 348 -3.35 0.03 5.55
N TYR A 349 -2.42 0.86 6.02
CA TYR A 349 -1.65 0.61 7.24
C TYR A 349 -2.35 1.21 8.47
N ASN A 350 -2.42 0.45 9.56
CA ASN A 350 -3.13 0.87 10.77
C ASN A 350 -2.65 2.25 11.27
N GLY A 351 -3.60 3.17 11.45
CA GLY A 351 -3.35 4.54 11.86
C GLY A 351 -3.50 5.55 10.72
N GLN A 352 -3.38 5.10 9.46
CA GLN A 352 -3.61 5.93 8.29
C GLN A 352 -5.03 6.50 8.27
N GLU A 353 -6.03 5.69 8.61
CA GLU A 353 -7.43 6.10 8.71
C GLU A 353 -7.71 7.09 9.86
N GLN A 354 -6.73 7.27 10.75
CA GLN A 354 -6.76 8.21 11.88
C GLN A 354 -5.84 9.42 11.65
N GLY A 355 -5.17 9.51 10.49
CA GLY A 355 -4.26 10.61 10.16
C GLY A 355 -3.00 10.64 11.04
N PHE A 356 -2.49 9.47 11.42
CA PHE A 356 -1.22 9.38 12.14
C PHE A 356 -0.07 9.95 11.29
N GLY A 357 0.90 10.61 11.93
CA GLY A 357 1.96 11.39 11.26
C GLY A 357 3.38 11.08 11.74
N GLY A 358 3.62 9.88 12.26
CA GLY A 358 4.94 9.44 12.69
C GLY A 358 5.97 9.46 11.55
N GLY A 359 7.20 9.88 11.87
CA GLY A 359 8.34 9.85 10.96
C GLY A 359 8.89 8.43 10.76
N LEU A 360 10.20 8.32 10.51
CA LEU A 360 10.85 7.00 10.39
C LEU A 360 10.66 6.13 11.65
N PRO A 361 10.74 4.79 11.51
CA PRO A 361 10.73 3.87 12.64
C PRO A 361 11.71 4.32 13.74
N PRO A 362 11.32 4.19 15.03
CA PRO A 362 10.09 3.55 15.52
C PRO A 362 8.84 4.43 15.49
N LEU A 363 8.93 5.68 15.01
CA LEU A 363 7.85 6.67 15.15
C LEU A 363 6.63 6.38 14.26
N SER A 364 6.80 5.70 13.12
CA SER A 364 5.71 5.24 12.25
C SER A 364 4.93 4.02 12.80
N ARG A 365 5.28 3.52 13.99
CA ARG A 365 4.69 2.31 14.60
C ARG A 365 3.80 2.68 15.80
N GLU A 366 3.03 3.76 15.68
CA GLU A 366 2.16 4.26 16.74
C GLU A 366 1.07 3.24 17.13
N ALA A 367 0.70 3.26 18.41
CA ALA A 367 -0.35 2.40 18.92
C ALA A 367 -1.74 2.93 18.54
N LEU A 368 -2.49 2.14 17.76
CA LEU A 368 -3.78 2.55 17.22
C LEU A 368 -4.81 2.83 18.33
N TRP A 369 -4.71 2.14 19.46
CA TRP A 369 -5.70 2.26 20.54
C TRP A 369 -5.80 3.68 21.12
N PHE A 370 -4.77 4.52 20.97
CA PHE A 370 -4.83 5.94 21.35
C PHE A 370 -5.79 6.78 20.49
N SER A 371 -6.14 6.31 19.29
CA SER A 371 -7.19 6.94 18.47
C SER A 371 -8.59 6.75 19.05
N GLY A 372 -8.75 5.82 19.99
CA GLY A 372 -10.07 5.38 20.46
C GLY A 372 -10.88 4.62 19.41
N TYR A 373 -10.27 4.21 18.29
CA TYR A 373 -10.92 3.53 17.17
C TYR A 373 -12.09 4.35 16.60
N LYS A 374 -11.87 5.65 16.40
CA LYS A 374 -12.92 6.58 15.96
C LYS A 374 -13.37 6.26 14.52
N THR A 375 -14.64 5.90 14.35
CA THR A 375 -15.24 5.55 13.05
C THR A 375 -15.90 6.72 12.32
N THR A 376 -15.79 7.93 12.87
CA THR A 376 -16.36 9.17 12.31
C THR A 376 -15.28 10.14 11.81
N GLY A 377 -14.03 9.67 11.74
CA GLY A 377 -12.93 10.43 11.13
C GLY A 377 -13.15 10.62 9.63
N ILE A 378 -12.59 11.71 9.09
CA ILE A 378 -12.68 12.03 7.65
C ILE A 378 -12.07 10.90 6.83
N LEU A 379 -10.84 10.50 7.15
CA LEU A 379 -10.11 9.46 6.42
C LEU A 379 -10.74 8.06 6.59
N TYR A 380 -11.19 7.71 7.80
CA TYR A 380 -11.97 6.49 8.03
C TYR A 380 -13.21 6.41 7.13
N THR A 381 -14.00 7.49 7.07
CA THR A 381 -15.23 7.53 6.27
C THR A 381 -14.91 7.50 4.77
N HIS A 382 -13.85 8.19 4.36
CA HIS A 382 -13.35 8.20 2.99
C HIS A 382 -12.93 6.80 2.52
N ILE A 383 -12.12 6.10 3.31
CA ILE A 383 -11.71 4.70 3.05
C ILE A 383 -12.94 3.79 2.93
N LYS A 384 -13.90 3.95 3.85
CA LYS A 384 -15.16 3.19 3.80
C LYS A 384 -15.91 3.41 2.49
N GLN A 385 -16.06 4.66 2.04
CA GLN A 385 -16.73 5.00 0.79
C GLN A 385 -15.99 4.43 -0.42
N LEU A 386 -14.65 4.49 -0.43
CA LEU A 386 -13.81 3.92 -1.49
C LEU A 386 -13.94 2.39 -1.58
N ASN A 387 -13.89 1.68 -0.45
CA ASN A 387 -14.12 0.23 -0.43
C ASN A 387 -15.54 -0.14 -0.89
N GLN A 388 -16.55 0.65 -0.53
CA GLN A 388 -17.92 0.47 -1.04
C GLN A 388 -17.98 0.63 -2.57
N ALA A 389 -17.36 1.69 -3.11
CA ALA A 389 -17.29 1.93 -4.55
C ALA A 389 -16.55 0.80 -5.29
N ARG A 390 -15.37 0.40 -4.80
CA ARG A 390 -14.57 -0.70 -5.35
C ARG A 390 -15.35 -2.02 -5.32
N SER A 391 -15.92 -2.39 -4.17
CA SER A 391 -16.73 -3.60 -4.02
C SER A 391 -17.92 -3.61 -4.97
N ARG A 392 -18.55 -2.44 -5.19
CA ARG A 392 -19.65 -2.33 -6.14
C ARG A 392 -19.18 -2.53 -7.59
N ALA A 393 -18.04 -1.99 -7.98
CA ALA A 393 -17.49 -2.22 -9.32
C ALA A 393 -17.23 -3.72 -9.56
N ILE A 394 -16.67 -4.41 -8.57
CA ILE A 394 -16.43 -5.87 -8.60
C ILE A 394 -17.75 -6.66 -8.70
N ALA A 395 -18.79 -6.24 -7.96
CA ALA A 395 -20.09 -6.89 -8.02
C ALA A 395 -20.79 -6.72 -9.37
N VAL A 396 -20.55 -5.60 -10.06
CA VAL A 396 -21.11 -5.29 -11.40
C VAL A 396 -20.34 -6.02 -12.51
N ASP A 397 -19.03 -6.16 -12.34
CA ASP A 397 -18.16 -6.94 -13.22
C ASP A 397 -17.03 -7.59 -12.42
N LYS A 398 -17.10 -8.91 -12.26
CA LYS A 398 -16.07 -9.68 -11.54
C LYS A 398 -14.68 -9.55 -12.18
N ASP A 399 -14.62 -9.24 -13.47
CA ASP A 399 -13.34 -9.02 -14.17
C ASP A 399 -12.80 -7.59 -13.99
N TRP A 400 -13.52 -6.67 -13.33
CA TRP A 400 -13.05 -5.30 -13.10
C TRP A 400 -11.65 -5.25 -12.46
N VAL A 401 -11.34 -6.22 -11.59
CA VAL A 401 -10.03 -6.34 -10.94
C VAL A 401 -8.92 -6.85 -11.87
N LYS A 402 -9.26 -7.45 -13.00
CA LYS A 402 -8.32 -7.92 -14.04
C LYS A 402 -8.08 -6.88 -15.12
N GLU A 403 -9.01 -5.94 -15.29
CA GLU A 403 -8.88 -4.83 -16.24
C GLU A 403 -7.81 -3.86 -15.73
N ARG A 404 -6.75 -3.64 -16.49
CA ARG A 404 -5.69 -2.68 -16.12
C ARG A 404 -6.18 -1.23 -16.27
N ILE A 405 -5.62 -0.34 -15.46
CA ILE A 405 -5.94 1.09 -15.53
C ILE A 405 -5.49 1.71 -16.85
N SER A 406 -6.27 2.71 -17.30
CA SER A 406 -5.87 3.68 -18.31
C SER A 406 -5.76 5.05 -17.64
N VAL A 407 -4.70 5.80 -17.95
CA VAL A 407 -4.44 7.12 -17.32
C VAL A 407 -4.26 8.24 -18.35
N SER A 408 -4.78 9.42 -18.03
CA SER A 408 -4.51 10.67 -18.75
C SER A 408 -4.36 11.84 -17.78
N GLN A 409 -3.87 12.98 -18.28
CA GLN A 409 -3.69 14.21 -17.50
C GLN A 409 -4.44 15.35 -18.19
N PRO A 410 -5.65 15.68 -17.73
CA PRO A 410 -6.40 16.81 -18.25
C PRO A 410 -5.69 18.15 -18.03
N ASP A 411 -4.92 18.28 -16.95
CA ASP A 411 -4.04 19.41 -16.64
C ASP A 411 -2.81 18.92 -15.83
N PRO A 412 -1.81 19.79 -15.55
CA PRO A 412 -0.61 19.39 -14.80
C PRO A 412 -0.84 18.97 -13.33
N GLN A 413 -1.99 19.32 -12.74
CA GLN A 413 -2.34 19.08 -11.34
C GLN A 413 -3.45 18.04 -11.17
N THR A 414 -3.83 17.35 -12.25
CA THR A 414 -4.94 16.39 -12.27
C THR A 414 -4.55 15.11 -13.00
N LEU A 415 -4.74 13.98 -12.33
CA LEU A 415 -4.65 12.63 -12.88
C LEU A 415 -6.06 12.08 -13.07
N LEU A 416 -6.39 11.69 -14.29
CA LEU A 416 -7.61 10.96 -14.59
C LEU A 416 -7.28 9.48 -14.83
N MET A 417 -8.04 8.60 -14.17
CA MET A 417 -7.89 7.16 -14.25
C MET A 417 -9.22 6.50 -14.65
N ARG A 418 -9.17 5.56 -15.57
CA ARG A 418 -10.30 4.72 -15.99
C ARG A 418 -9.98 3.25 -15.75
N LYS A 419 -10.89 2.52 -15.11
CA LYS A 419 -10.76 1.07 -14.86
C LYS A 419 -12.09 0.35 -15.10
N GLY A 420 -12.05 -0.78 -15.80
CA GLY A 420 -13.24 -1.59 -16.14
C GLY A 420 -13.67 -1.49 -17.60
N LYS A 421 -14.52 -2.43 -18.02
CA LYS A 421 -15.05 -2.54 -19.39
C LYS A 421 -16.03 -1.40 -19.72
N ALA A 422 -16.21 -1.11 -21.00
CA ALA A 422 -17.13 -0.08 -21.47
C ALA A 422 -18.57 -0.27 -20.95
N GLY A 423 -19.19 0.81 -20.49
CA GLY A 423 -20.48 0.83 -19.80
C GLY A 423 -20.44 0.40 -18.33
N LYS A 424 -19.31 -0.13 -17.85
CA LYS A 424 -19.08 -0.62 -16.49
C LYS A 424 -17.81 -0.06 -15.87
N GLN A 425 -17.18 0.93 -16.50
CA GLN A 425 -15.95 1.51 -16.02
C GLN A 425 -16.22 2.49 -14.86
N MET A 426 -15.28 2.51 -13.93
CA MET A 426 -15.12 3.56 -12.94
C MET A 426 -14.12 4.58 -13.49
N VAL A 427 -14.43 5.87 -13.28
CA VAL A 427 -13.55 6.98 -13.65
C VAL A 427 -13.22 7.75 -12.39
N SER A 428 -11.94 7.79 -12.03
CA SER A 428 -11.45 8.47 -10.82
C SER A 428 -10.56 9.63 -11.21
N LEU A 429 -10.76 10.76 -10.56
CA LEU A 429 -9.99 11.98 -10.74
C LEU A 429 -9.26 12.29 -9.43
N PHE A 430 -7.94 12.40 -9.52
CA PHE A 430 -7.07 12.74 -8.40
C PHE A 430 -6.37 14.06 -8.69
N THR A 431 -6.13 14.86 -7.67
CA THR A 431 -5.48 16.17 -7.79
C THR A 431 -4.50 16.43 -6.66
N ASN A 432 -3.45 17.20 -6.94
CA ASN A 432 -2.48 17.66 -5.94
C ASN A 432 -2.65 19.16 -5.61
N ARG A 433 -3.86 19.70 -5.80
CA ARG A 433 -4.18 21.12 -5.51
C ARG A 433 -4.24 21.43 -4.01
N GLY A 434 -4.53 20.42 -3.19
CA GLY A 434 -4.64 20.56 -1.74
C GLY A 434 -5.91 21.27 -1.28
N ALA A 435 -6.05 21.41 0.04
CA ALA A 435 -7.20 22.03 0.68
C ALA A 435 -7.42 23.46 0.17
N GLY A 436 -8.67 23.80 -0.11
CA GLY A 436 -9.07 25.07 -0.73
C GLY A 436 -8.80 25.16 -2.24
N GLY A 437 -8.24 24.12 -2.86
CA GLY A 437 -8.09 24.03 -4.31
C GLY A 437 -9.43 23.90 -5.02
N GLU A 438 -9.70 24.76 -5.99
CA GLU A 438 -10.89 24.69 -6.83
C GLU A 438 -10.48 24.62 -8.31
N GLU A 439 -11.21 23.84 -9.11
CA GLU A 439 -11.02 23.80 -10.56
C GLU A 439 -12.31 23.37 -11.26
N VAL A 440 -12.58 23.91 -12.44
CA VAL A 440 -13.72 23.50 -13.28
C VAL A 440 -13.19 23.04 -14.62
N MET A 441 -13.46 21.79 -14.96
CA MET A 441 -12.92 21.19 -16.17
C MET A 441 -13.92 20.30 -16.90
N THR A 442 -13.57 19.94 -18.13
CA THR A 442 -14.33 19.00 -18.96
C THR A 442 -13.50 17.75 -19.17
N LEU A 443 -13.99 16.62 -18.69
CA LEU A 443 -13.39 15.30 -18.93
C LEU A 443 -13.87 14.77 -20.27
N LEU A 444 -12.94 14.43 -21.16
CA LEU A 444 -13.28 14.04 -22.51
C LEU A 444 -13.83 12.61 -22.57
N SER A 445 -14.76 12.35 -23.48
CA SER A 445 -15.28 11.00 -23.74
C SER A 445 -14.17 10.00 -24.11
N ALA A 446 -13.13 10.46 -24.82
CA ALA A 446 -11.98 9.62 -25.19
C ALA A 446 -11.23 9.07 -23.97
N ASP A 447 -11.09 9.88 -22.93
CA ASP A 447 -10.40 9.50 -21.69
C ASP A 447 -11.31 8.68 -20.77
N THR A 448 -12.53 9.17 -20.52
CA THR A 448 -13.49 8.54 -19.60
C THR A 448 -14.13 7.27 -20.18
N GLY A 449 -14.20 7.15 -21.50
CA GLY A 449 -14.95 6.13 -22.22
C GLY A 449 -16.48 6.26 -22.06
N PHE A 450 -16.98 7.35 -21.46
CA PHE A 450 -18.41 7.55 -21.29
C PHE A 450 -19.07 7.96 -22.61
N THR A 451 -20.29 7.46 -22.83
CA THR A 451 -21.08 7.74 -24.03
C THR A 451 -21.93 8.99 -23.85
N ALA A 452 -22.50 9.50 -24.95
CA ALA A 452 -23.38 10.66 -24.93
C ALA A 452 -24.60 10.50 -24.02
N ASN A 453 -24.96 11.57 -23.30
CA ASN A 453 -26.14 11.65 -22.43
C ASN A 453 -26.23 10.55 -21.35
N LEU A 454 -25.10 9.99 -20.93
CA LEU A 454 -25.01 8.99 -19.88
C LEU A 454 -25.20 9.63 -18.51
N ASP A 455 -26.12 9.09 -17.73
CA ASP A 455 -26.29 9.45 -16.32
C ASP A 455 -25.17 8.79 -15.48
N VAL A 456 -24.41 9.61 -14.77
CA VAL A 456 -23.28 9.20 -13.91
C VAL A 456 -23.47 9.79 -12.51
N ILE A 457 -22.90 9.14 -11.51
CA ILE A 457 -22.92 9.63 -10.13
C ILE A 457 -21.48 9.72 -9.64
N GLU A 458 -21.13 10.86 -9.05
CA GLU A 458 -19.95 10.99 -8.21
C GLU A 458 -20.25 10.33 -6.86
N VAL A 459 -19.57 9.22 -6.55
CA VAL A 459 -19.99 8.29 -5.50
C VAL A 459 -19.46 8.63 -4.11
N LEU A 460 -18.47 9.53 -3.99
CA LEU A 460 -17.94 9.93 -2.68
C LEU A 460 -18.86 10.94 -2.00
N ASN A 461 -19.43 11.87 -2.77
CA ASN A 461 -20.32 12.93 -2.29
C ASN A 461 -21.77 12.76 -2.76
N CYS A 462 -22.06 11.71 -3.53
CA CYS A 462 -23.39 11.41 -4.06
C CYS A 462 -23.98 12.58 -4.87
N ILE A 463 -23.22 13.05 -5.85
CA ILE A 463 -23.61 14.13 -6.76
C ILE A 463 -24.05 13.52 -8.10
N ASP A 464 -25.22 13.91 -8.59
CA ASP A 464 -25.68 13.49 -9.92
C ASP A 464 -24.96 14.30 -11.01
N ALA A 465 -24.63 13.63 -12.11
CA ALA A 465 -24.09 14.29 -13.27
C ALA A 465 -24.50 13.57 -14.55
N LYS A 466 -24.33 14.25 -15.68
CA LYS A 466 -24.72 13.72 -16.99
C LYS A 466 -23.71 14.17 -18.03
N THR A 467 -23.29 13.24 -18.89
CA THR A 467 -22.44 13.61 -20.02
C THR A 467 -23.21 14.37 -21.09
N ASP A 468 -22.52 15.21 -21.85
CA ASP A 468 -23.10 15.96 -22.96
C ASP A 468 -23.42 15.07 -24.18
N GLY A 469 -23.88 15.69 -25.28
CA GLY A 469 -24.18 14.98 -26.54
C GLY A 469 -22.97 14.34 -27.22
N SER A 470 -21.75 14.67 -26.80
CA SER A 470 -20.48 14.10 -27.27
C SER A 470 -19.90 13.08 -26.27
N GLY A 471 -20.51 12.89 -25.10
CA GLY A 471 -20.04 12.02 -24.04
C GLY A 471 -19.02 12.66 -23.09
N ASN A 472 -18.77 13.97 -23.20
CA ASN A 472 -17.88 14.67 -22.27
C ASN A 472 -18.60 14.97 -20.95
N LEU A 473 -17.86 15.03 -19.85
CA LEU A 473 -18.39 15.28 -18.51
C LEU A 473 -17.82 16.57 -17.93
N GLY A 474 -18.66 17.55 -17.63
CA GLY A 474 -18.26 18.73 -16.87
C GLY A 474 -18.16 18.39 -15.38
N VAL A 475 -17.04 18.72 -14.75
CA VAL A 475 -16.78 18.45 -13.33
C VAL A 475 -16.21 19.68 -12.63
N GLY A 476 -16.46 19.77 -11.31
CA GLY A 476 -15.85 20.76 -10.44
C GLY A 476 -15.12 20.07 -9.30
N ILE A 477 -13.84 20.37 -9.15
CA ILE A 477 -13.05 20.02 -7.97
C ILE A 477 -13.35 21.08 -6.91
N ASP A 478 -13.76 20.63 -5.74
CA ASP A 478 -13.96 21.47 -4.55
C ASP A 478 -12.99 21.00 -3.46
N ASN A 479 -12.43 21.97 -2.72
CA ASN A 479 -11.47 21.73 -1.63
C ASN A 479 -10.30 20.78 -1.98
N GLY A 480 -9.93 20.66 -3.25
CA GLY A 480 -8.89 19.76 -3.75
C GLY A 480 -9.16 18.28 -3.49
N GLU A 481 -10.41 17.88 -3.28
CA GLU A 481 -10.78 16.50 -2.97
C GLU A 481 -10.83 15.61 -4.24
N PRO A 482 -10.58 14.29 -4.12
CA PRO A 482 -10.72 13.37 -5.25
C PRO A 482 -12.20 13.20 -5.64
N LEU A 483 -12.44 12.85 -6.91
CA LEU A 483 -13.79 12.56 -7.41
C LEU A 483 -13.83 11.16 -8.03
N VAL A 484 -14.89 10.40 -7.79
CA VAL A 484 -15.05 9.04 -8.34
C VAL A 484 -16.40 8.90 -9.00
N PHE A 485 -16.42 8.69 -10.31
CA PHE A 485 -17.63 8.58 -11.11
C PHE A 485 -17.92 7.13 -11.50
N PHE A 486 -19.20 6.76 -11.39
CA PHE A 486 -19.70 5.47 -11.85
C PHE A 486 -21.05 5.63 -12.56
N PRO A 487 -21.35 4.85 -13.64
CA PRO A 487 -22.64 4.95 -14.32
C PRO A 487 -23.80 4.69 -13.37
N ALA A 488 -24.80 5.57 -13.37
CA ALA A 488 -25.91 5.53 -12.40
C ALA A 488 -26.68 4.20 -12.45
N ALA A 489 -26.81 3.62 -13.65
CA ALA A 489 -27.43 2.31 -13.85
C ALA A 489 -26.72 1.19 -13.06
N ASN A 490 -25.40 1.28 -12.92
CA ASN A 490 -24.59 0.32 -12.20
C ASN A 490 -24.65 0.51 -10.69
N LEU A 491 -25.29 1.55 -10.16
CA LEU A 491 -25.47 1.77 -8.72
C LEU A 491 -26.86 1.39 -8.21
N LYS A 492 -27.80 1.06 -9.10
CA LYS A 492 -29.16 0.67 -8.69
C LYS A 492 -29.15 -0.54 -7.75
N GLY A 493 -29.85 -0.39 -6.63
CA GLY A 493 -29.99 -1.43 -5.62
C GLY A 493 -28.73 -1.73 -4.79
N SER A 494 -27.66 -0.92 -4.91
CA SER A 494 -26.41 -1.15 -4.15
C SER A 494 -26.44 -0.61 -2.73
N GLY A 495 -27.36 0.31 -2.41
CA GLY A 495 -27.32 1.08 -1.16
C GLY A 495 -26.37 2.29 -1.21
N ILE A 496 -25.59 2.46 -2.28
CA ILE A 496 -24.73 3.63 -2.50
C ILE A 496 -25.58 4.76 -3.08
N CYS A 497 -25.49 5.94 -2.48
CA CYS A 497 -26.22 7.14 -2.90
C CYS A 497 -27.73 6.92 -3.09
N THR A 498 -28.38 6.26 -2.11
CA THR A 498 -29.79 5.79 -2.19
C THR A 498 -30.81 6.84 -2.62
N LYS A 499 -30.59 8.12 -2.30
CA LYS A 499 -31.46 9.23 -2.75
C LYS A 499 -31.48 9.40 -4.27
N LEU A 500 -30.39 9.02 -4.94
CA LEU A 500 -30.23 9.08 -6.40
C LEU A 500 -30.49 7.72 -7.08
N THR A 501 -30.31 6.61 -6.34
CA THR A 501 -30.28 5.25 -6.92
C THR A 501 -31.44 4.35 -6.47
N GLY A 502 -32.30 4.83 -5.56
CA GLY A 502 -33.46 4.12 -5.04
C GLY A 502 -34.64 4.04 -6.02
N PRO A 503 -35.64 3.17 -5.74
CA PRO A 503 -36.88 3.13 -6.51
C PRO A 503 -37.58 4.48 -6.38
N SER A 504 -37.77 5.16 -7.51
CA SER A 504 -38.17 6.56 -7.59
C SER A 504 -39.41 6.89 -6.75
N THR A 505 -39.23 7.59 -5.64
CA THR A 505 -40.20 8.61 -5.20
C THR A 505 -39.53 9.96 -5.41
N VAL A 506 -40.05 10.68 -6.40
CA VAL A 506 -39.68 12.02 -6.85
C VAL A 506 -39.26 12.95 -5.71
N VAL A 507 -38.02 13.44 -5.74
CA VAL A 507 -37.69 14.78 -5.22
C VAL A 507 -36.80 15.49 -6.23
N SER A 508 -37.39 16.44 -6.94
CA SER A 508 -36.72 17.45 -7.72
C SER A 508 -35.99 18.42 -6.78
N THR A 509 -34.66 18.42 -6.83
CA THR A 509 -33.86 19.62 -6.52
C THR A 509 -32.77 19.77 -7.56
N THR A 510 -33.08 20.46 -8.65
CA THR A 510 -32.08 21.11 -9.50
C THR A 510 -31.24 22.07 -8.64
N ARG A 511 -29.92 21.85 -8.56
CA ARG A 511 -28.95 22.93 -8.29
C ARG A 511 -27.71 22.80 -9.18
N LYS A 512 -27.39 23.97 -9.76
CA LYS A 512 -26.25 24.40 -10.58
C LYS A 512 -25.62 23.36 -11.53
N ALA A 513 -26.17 23.33 -12.74
CA ALA A 513 -25.33 23.18 -13.92
C ALA A 513 -24.19 24.22 -13.86
N VAL A 514 -22.96 23.76 -14.04
CA VAL A 514 -21.82 24.61 -14.38
C VAL A 514 -22.14 25.27 -15.73
N PRO A 515 -22.17 26.60 -15.86
CA PRO A 515 -22.37 27.22 -17.15
C PRO A 515 -21.14 26.95 -18.03
N THR A 516 -21.35 26.34 -19.18
CA THR A 516 -20.34 26.23 -20.24
C THR A 516 -19.98 27.65 -20.69
N ARG A 517 -18.79 28.16 -20.33
CA ARG A 517 -18.25 29.37 -20.94
C ARG A 517 -17.72 29.02 -22.33
N THR A 518 -18.49 29.38 -23.36
CA THR A 518 -17.97 29.49 -24.73
C THR A 518 -16.92 30.60 -24.79
N SER A 519 -15.66 30.24 -25.05
CA SER A 519 -14.63 31.20 -25.44
C SER A 519 -14.89 31.63 -26.89
N ALA A 520 -15.47 32.82 -27.07
CA ALA A 520 -15.47 33.49 -28.37
C ALA A 520 -14.05 33.99 -28.66
N GLY A 521 -13.49 33.54 -29.78
CA GLY A 521 -12.18 33.97 -30.26
C GLY A 521 -12.16 35.47 -30.56
N ALA A 522 -11.18 36.17 -29.98
CA ALA A 522 -10.81 37.51 -30.40
C ALA A 522 -9.60 37.39 -31.34
N GLY A 523 -9.82 37.73 -32.62
CA GLY A 523 -8.78 37.78 -33.63
C GLY A 523 -7.74 38.86 -33.34
N LEU A 524 -6.49 38.54 -33.63
CA LEU A 524 -5.37 39.47 -33.69
C LEU A 524 -5.47 40.29 -34.98
N GLY A 525 -5.68 41.60 -34.84
CA GLY A 525 -5.48 42.63 -35.86
C GLY A 525 -4.34 43.56 -35.42
N SER A 526 -3.49 43.92 -36.37
CA SER A 526 -2.16 44.52 -36.23
C SER A 526 -2.11 46.04 -35.99
N GLU A 527 -0.87 46.51 -35.75
CA GLU A 527 -0.32 47.87 -35.95
C GLU A 527 -0.66 48.92 -34.86
N ALA A 528 0.22 49.85 -34.44
CA ALA A 528 1.60 50.19 -34.78
C ALA A 528 2.22 51.07 -33.66
N THR A 529 3.55 51.14 -33.70
CA THR A 529 4.53 51.93 -32.94
C THR A 529 4.29 53.45 -32.91
N ALA A 530 4.67 54.12 -31.81
CA ALA A 530 5.59 55.29 -31.80
C ALA A 530 5.76 55.94 -30.40
N THR A 531 6.99 55.87 -29.89
CA THR A 531 7.83 56.90 -29.22
C THR A 531 7.23 58.06 -28.42
N GLY A 532 7.75 58.26 -27.20
CA GLY A 532 7.73 59.54 -26.47
C GLY A 532 8.78 59.56 -25.34
N THR A 533 9.64 60.58 -25.38
CA THR A 533 10.91 60.80 -24.67
C THR A 533 10.83 61.65 -23.38
N GLY A 534 11.82 61.52 -22.47
CA GLY A 534 12.22 62.51 -21.43
C GLY A 534 12.88 61.81 -20.22
N SER A 535 14.22 61.83 -20.02
CA SER A 535 15.10 62.88 -19.42
C SER A 535 14.64 63.28 -18.00
N SER A 536 15.42 63.34 -16.91
CA SER A 536 16.88 63.39 -16.66
C SER A 536 17.14 63.33 -15.13
N ASP A 537 18.36 62.90 -14.74
CA ASP A 537 19.18 63.20 -13.53
C ASP A 537 18.62 62.85 -12.12
N ASP A 538 19.38 62.41 -11.11
CA ASP A 538 20.78 62.68 -10.75
C ASP A 538 21.33 61.66 -9.69
N SER A 539 22.65 61.49 -9.67
CA SER A 539 23.67 60.99 -8.68
C SER A 539 23.28 60.30 -7.34
N ALA A 540 24.05 59.40 -6.68
CA ALA A 540 25.50 59.26 -6.53
C ALA A 540 25.96 57.89 -5.91
N THR A 541 27.18 57.49 -6.26
CA THR A 541 28.26 56.79 -5.49
C THR A 541 28.11 55.37 -4.89
N GLY A 542 29.05 54.48 -5.26
CA GLY A 542 29.56 53.39 -4.39
C GLY A 542 30.14 52.14 -5.09
N THR A 543 31.35 52.26 -5.65
CA THR A 543 32.49 51.30 -5.78
C THR A 543 32.32 49.75 -5.77
N GLU A 544 32.96 49.13 -6.80
CA GLU A 544 33.83 47.91 -6.84
C GLU A 544 33.24 46.53 -6.44
N GLU A 545 33.47 45.37 -7.08
CA GLU A 545 34.39 44.82 -8.10
C GLU A 545 33.67 43.57 -8.72
N GLY A 546 33.77 43.28 -10.02
CA GLY A 546 34.65 42.17 -10.46
C GLY A 546 33.91 40.93 -11.04
N SER A 547 33.57 41.01 -12.33
CA SER A 547 33.14 39.96 -13.30
C SER A 547 34.03 38.67 -13.31
N PRO A 548 33.70 37.54 -14.02
CA PRO A 548 32.84 37.50 -15.22
C PRO A 548 31.91 36.29 -15.44
N SER A 549 30.95 36.55 -16.33
CA SER A 549 30.21 35.60 -17.15
C SER A 549 31.08 34.97 -18.25
N VAL A 550 30.92 33.67 -18.49
CA VAL A 550 31.17 33.06 -19.82
C VAL A 550 30.01 32.12 -20.14
N SER A 551 29.53 32.24 -21.37
CA SER A 551 28.39 31.54 -21.96
C SER A 551 28.82 30.30 -22.77
N ASN A 552 27.84 29.39 -22.88
CA ASN A 552 27.54 28.45 -23.96
C ASN A 552 28.22 27.06 -24.09
N SER A 553 27.28 26.09 -24.12
CA SER A 553 27.20 24.89 -24.97
C SER A 553 27.68 23.55 -24.40
N ALA A 554 26.72 22.76 -23.91
CA ALA A 554 26.61 21.34 -24.23
C ALA A 554 25.21 20.82 -23.86
N ALA A 555 24.52 20.28 -24.85
CA ALA A 555 23.26 19.59 -24.71
C ALA A 555 23.44 18.21 -24.05
N ASN A 556 22.33 17.72 -23.47
CA ASN A 556 22.04 16.32 -23.12
C ASN A 556 22.81 15.70 -21.95
N SER A 557 22.25 15.80 -20.74
CA SER A 557 22.04 14.69 -19.79
C SER A 557 21.53 15.24 -18.45
N ILE A 558 20.22 15.37 -18.30
CA ILE A 558 19.62 15.60 -16.98
C ILE A 558 19.29 14.22 -16.41
N SER A 559 20.22 13.64 -15.64
CA SER A 559 19.90 12.50 -14.79
C SER A 559 19.15 13.01 -13.56
N ALA A 560 17.99 12.43 -13.29
CA ALA A 560 17.14 12.67 -12.14
C ALA A 560 17.78 12.18 -10.82
N SER A 561 18.80 12.88 -10.35
CA SER A 561 19.39 12.67 -9.02
C SER A 561 18.89 13.74 -8.04
N GLY A 562 17.69 13.52 -7.52
CA GLY A 562 17.12 14.26 -6.39
C GLY A 562 17.24 13.49 -5.05
N PRO A 563 16.91 14.14 -3.91
CA PRO A 563 17.19 13.69 -2.53
C PRO A 563 16.54 12.35 -2.10
N LEU A 564 15.71 11.73 -2.94
CA LEU A 564 15.04 10.46 -2.70
C LEU A 564 15.98 9.24 -2.63
N ARG A 565 17.15 9.27 -3.30
CA ARG A 565 18.16 8.20 -3.15
C ARG A 565 18.81 8.21 -1.76
N VAL A 566 18.93 9.37 -1.13
CA VAL A 566 19.54 9.49 0.21
C VAL A 566 18.60 8.93 1.27
N PHE A 567 17.28 9.10 1.12
CA PHE A 567 16.29 8.44 1.96
C PHE A 567 16.26 6.93 1.79
N GLY A 568 16.42 6.41 0.56
CA GLY A 568 16.46 4.96 0.31
C GLY A 568 17.65 4.23 0.94
N ILE A 569 18.78 4.91 1.16
CA ILE A 569 19.96 4.35 1.83
C ILE A 569 19.86 4.51 3.35
N LEU A 570 19.38 5.67 3.85
CA LEU A 570 19.19 5.88 5.30
C LEU A 570 18.05 5.02 5.88
N SER A 571 16.97 4.81 5.13
CA SER A 571 15.83 3.93 5.51
C SER A 571 16.25 2.48 5.65
N ARG A 572 17.27 2.00 4.91
CA ARG A 572 17.74 0.60 4.95
C ARG A 572 18.54 0.24 6.20
N LEU A 573 19.26 1.20 6.77
CA LEU A 573 20.03 1.03 8.02
C LEU A 573 19.16 1.07 9.29
N LEU A 574 17.89 1.50 9.18
CA LEU A 574 16.95 1.67 10.29
C LEU A 574 15.76 0.69 10.25
N ARG A 575 15.82 -0.34 9.39
CA ARG A 575 14.69 -1.29 9.17
C ARG A 575 14.46 -2.25 10.32
N PHE A 576 15.53 -2.59 11.01
CA PHE A 576 15.57 -3.65 11.99
C PHE A 576 16.06 -3.07 13.29
#